data_AF-A0A3D3P730-F1
#
_entry.id   AF-A0A3D3P730-F1
#
_cell.length_a   1.000
_cell.length_b   1.000
_cell.length_c   1.000
_cell.angle_alpha   90.00
_cell.angle_beta   90.00
_cell.angle_gamma   90.00
#
_symmetry.space_group_name_H-M   'P 1'
#
loop_
_entity.id
_entity.type
_entity.pdbx_description
1 polymer ?
#
loop_
_entity_poly.entity_id
_entity_poly.type
_entity_poly.pdbx_seq_one_letter_code
_entity_poly.pdbx_strand_id
1 'polypeptide(L)'
;MMRENHRGGSAYTRRDFLGEASCAALSGSAAFSSILNLSLLGDLAADELPVGDDYRALVCVFLSGGHDSFNMLVPRGSDEHQEYTEIRRGLSLSRDDLLPLSATVEGQQELGLHPELSKTRDA
;
A
#
# COMPACT_ATOMS: atom_id res chain seq x y z
N MET A 1 22.10 -34.36 49.32
CA MET A 1 20.68 -34.62 49.01
C MET A 1 20.10 -33.34 48.44
N MET A 2 19.38 -33.45 47.32
CA MET A 2 19.24 -32.48 46.22
C MET A 2 18.62 -31.11 46.58
N ARG A 3 19.16 -30.06 45.93
CA ARG A 3 18.49 -28.77 45.68
C ARG A 3 17.75 -28.90 44.34
N GLU A 4 16.43 -28.68 44.32
CA GLU A 4 15.69 -28.57 43.05
C GLU A 4 15.23 -27.14 42.81
N ASN A 5 15.71 -26.61 41.70
CA ASN A 5 15.52 -25.25 41.21
C ASN A 5 14.41 -25.31 40.16
N HIS A 6 13.18 -24.93 40.51
CA HIS A 6 12.06 -24.93 39.55
C HIS A 6 12.14 -23.67 38.68
N ARG A 7 12.67 -23.83 37.46
CA ARG A 7 12.69 -22.82 36.40
C ARG A 7 11.26 -22.57 35.90
N GLY A 8 10.91 -21.29 35.79
CA GLY A 8 9.60 -20.82 35.35
C GLY A 8 9.22 -21.24 33.92
N GLY A 9 8.03 -21.82 33.79
CA GLY A 9 7.32 -21.89 32.51
C GLY A 9 6.57 -20.58 32.28
N SER A 10 6.77 -19.96 31.11
CA SER A 10 6.00 -18.80 30.67
C SER A 10 4.53 -19.21 30.51
N ALA A 11 3.70 -18.86 31.49
CA ALA A 11 2.25 -19.01 31.39
C ALA A 11 1.70 -17.84 30.57
N TYR A 12 1.22 -18.10 29.36
CA TYR A 12 0.54 -17.10 28.52
C TYR A 12 -0.60 -16.45 29.33
N THR A 13 -0.53 -15.13 29.51
CA THR A 13 -1.60 -14.42 30.23
C THR A 13 -2.74 -14.09 29.27
N ARG A 14 -3.94 -13.88 29.81
CA ARG A 14 -5.09 -13.42 29.03
C ARG A 14 -4.81 -12.11 28.28
N ARG A 15 -3.96 -11.24 28.83
CA ARG A 15 -3.57 -9.98 28.16
C ARG A 15 -2.62 -10.25 27.00
N ASP A 16 -1.69 -11.18 27.15
CA ASP A 16 -0.78 -11.58 26.05
C ASP A 16 -1.58 -12.21 24.90
N PHE A 17 -2.54 -13.08 25.22
CA PHE A 17 -3.43 -13.67 24.21
C PHE A 17 -4.29 -12.61 23.50
N LEU A 18 -4.92 -11.70 24.25
CA LEU A 18 -5.77 -10.65 23.65
C LEU A 18 -4.96 -9.64 22.82
N GLY A 19 -3.73 -9.32 23.24
CA GLY A 19 -2.82 -8.47 22.47
C GLY A 19 -2.39 -9.12 21.16
N GLU A 20 -1.90 -10.35 21.23
CA GLU A 20 -1.45 -11.12 20.05
C GLU A 20 -2.61 -11.37 19.06
N ALA A 21 -3.78 -11.80 19.57
CA ALA A 21 -4.95 -12.07 18.74
C ALA A 21 -5.50 -10.81 18.07
N SER A 22 -5.44 -9.65 18.74
CA SER A 22 -5.91 -8.39 18.19
C SER A 22 -4.99 -7.87 17.09
N CYS A 23 -3.67 -7.98 17.25
CA CYS A 23 -2.69 -7.64 16.20
C CYS A 23 -2.81 -8.57 14.98
N ALA A 24 -3.00 -9.88 15.20
CA ALA A 24 -3.22 -10.85 14.12
C ALA A 24 -4.57 -10.68 13.40
N ALA A 25 -5.65 -10.36 14.14
CA ALA A 25 -6.98 -10.19 13.55
C ALA A 25 -7.11 -8.89 12.73
N LEU A 26 -6.54 -7.78 13.21
CA LEU A 26 -6.56 -6.51 12.49
C LEU A 26 -5.69 -6.56 11.22
N SER A 27 -4.57 -7.28 11.26
CA SER A 27 -3.74 -7.49 10.06
C SER A 27 -4.35 -8.49 9.08
N GLY A 28 -5.03 -9.55 9.57
CA GLY A 28 -5.61 -10.59 8.73
C GLY A 28 -6.95 -10.22 8.08
N SER A 29 -7.77 -9.40 8.72
CA SER A 29 -9.14 -9.12 8.25
C SER A 29 -9.20 -8.38 6.92
N ALA A 30 -8.35 -7.38 6.71
CA ALA A 30 -8.25 -6.66 5.43
C ALA A 30 -7.81 -7.59 4.30
N ALA A 31 -6.76 -8.39 4.52
CA ALA A 31 -6.27 -9.36 3.53
C ALA A 31 -7.32 -10.43 3.20
N PHE A 32 -8.01 -10.96 4.22
CA PHE A 32 -9.03 -11.98 4.05
C PHE A 32 -10.25 -11.45 3.28
N SER A 33 -10.73 -10.25 3.62
CA SER A 33 -11.85 -9.62 2.90
C SER A 33 -11.51 -9.35 1.43
N SER A 34 -10.30 -8.85 1.15
CA SER A 34 -9.87 -8.61 -0.22
C SER A 34 -9.67 -9.91 -1.00
N ILE A 35 -9.13 -10.97 -0.40
CA ILE A 35 -9.01 -12.29 -1.05
C ILE A 35 -10.40 -12.82 -1.41
N LEU A 36 -11.36 -12.80 -0.48
CA LEU A 36 -12.73 -13.28 -0.75
C LEU A 36 -13.43 -12.49 -1.86
N ASN A 37 -13.37 -11.16 -1.80
CA ASN A 37 -13.98 -10.30 -2.82
C ASN A 37 -13.35 -10.54 -4.20
N LEU A 38 -12.04 -10.81 -4.24
CA LEU A 38 -11.32 -10.97 -5.49
C LEU A 38 -11.47 -12.38 -6.09
N SER A 39 -11.58 -13.42 -5.25
CA SER A 39 -12.00 -14.76 -5.69
C SER A 39 -13.40 -14.74 -6.29
N LEU A 40 -14.34 -14.02 -5.66
CA LEU A 40 -15.70 -13.88 -6.19
C LEU A 40 -15.73 -13.10 -7.52
N LEU A 41 -14.96 -12.02 -7.63
CA LEU A 41 -14.84 -11.27 -8.89
C LEU A 41 -14.17 -12.09 -9.99
N GLY A 42 -13.20 -12.95 -9.64
CA GLY A 42 -12.56 -13.88 -10.57
C GLY A 42 -13.54 -14.90 -11.17
N ASP A 43 -14.41 -15.47 -10.34
CA ASP A 43 -15.47 -16.40 -10.81
C ASP A 43 -16.49 -15.69 -11.73
N LEU A 44 -16.91 -14.47 -11.38
CA LEU A 44 -17.86 -13.70 -12.21
C LEU A 44 -17.26 -13.24 -13.54
N ALA A 45 -15.96 -12.87 -13.55
CA ALA A 45 -15.29 -12.44 -14.77
C ALA A 45 -15.03 -13.60 -15.74
N ALA A 46 -15.01 -14.85 -15.26
CA ALA A 46 -14.77 -16.04 -16.08
C ALA A 46 -16.00 -16.47 -16.91
N ASP A 47 -17.22 -16.06 -16.53
CA ASP A 47 -18.47 -16.49 -17.18
C ASP A 47 -18.76 -15.74 -18.50
N GLU A 48 -18.18 -14.55 -18.69
CA GLU A 48 -18.52 -13.60 -19.78
C GLU A 48 -17.45 -13.53 -20.90
N LEU A 49 -16.38 -14.33 -20.85
CA LEU A 49 -15.24 -14.17 -21.77
C LEU A 49 -15.19 -15.25 -22.87
N PRO A 50 -15.04 -14.88 -24.16
CA PRO A 50 -14.78 -15.83 -25.22
C PRO A 50 -13.54 -16.66 -24.92
N VAL A 51 -13.65 -17.97 -25.04
CA VAL A 51 -12.54 -18.92 -24.87
C VAL A 51 -11.55 -18.72 -26.03
N GLY A 52 -10.60 -17.80 -25.86
CA GLY A 52 -9.40 -17.68 -26.68
C GLY A 52 -8.18 -18.10 -25.87
N ASP A 53 -7.15 -18.65 -26.54
CA ASP A 53 -5.90 -19.18 -25.96
C ASP A 53 -5.00 -18.13 -25.26
N ASP A 54 -5.51 -16.93 -25.00
CA ASP A 54 -4.75 -15.85 -24.36
C ASP A 54 -4.60 -16.11 -22.86
N TYR A 55 -3.35 -16.12 -22.39
CA TYR A 55 -3.02 -16.25 -20.96
C TYR A 55 -3.59 -15.06 -20.17
N ARG A 56 -4.41 -15.36 -19.16
CA ARG A 56 -4.99 -14.36 -18.25
C ARG A 56 -4.60 -14.71 -16.81
N ALA A 57 -4.03 -13.75 -16.11
CA ALA A 57 -3.69 -13.87 -14.70
C ALA A 57 -4.10 -12.62 -13.94
N LEU A 58 -4.58 -12.81 -12.72
CA LEU A 58 -4.90 -11.76 -11.77
C LEU A 58 -3.76 -11.64 -10.76
N VAL A 59 -3.16 -10.46 -10.64
CA VAL A 59 -2.07 -10.18 -9.70
C VAL A 59 -2.59 -9.29 -8.58
N CYS A 60 -2.69 -9.85 -7.37
CA CYS A 60 -3.20 -9.16 -6.18
C CYS A 60 -2.02 -8.63 -5.36
N VAL A 61 -1.79 -7.32 -5.37
CA VAL A 61 -0.71 -6.70 -4.57
C VAL A 61 -1.29 -6.14 -3.27
N PHE A 62 -0.90 -6.74 -2.15
CA PHE A 62 -1.32 -6.30 -0.82
C PHE A 62 -0.21 -5.48 -0.15
N LEU A 63 -0.47 -4.20 0.13
CA LEU A 63 0.48 -3.27 0.77
C LEU A 63 0.14 -3.07 2.25
N SER A 64 0.33 -4.11 3.07
CA SER A 64 -0.01 -4.09 4.51
C SER A 64 0.79 -3.07 5.34
N GLY A 65 1.92 -2.58 4.81
CA GLY A 65 2.74 -1.53 5.43
C GLY A 65 2.30 -0.10 5.12
N GLY A 66 1.22 0.08 4.35
CA GLY A 66 0.76 1.38 3.89
C GLY A 66 1.36 1.79 2.54
N HIS A 67 0.74 2.80 1.94
CA HIS A 67 1.10 3.30 0.62
C HIS A 67 1.00 4.83 0.62
N ASP A 68 2.12 5.48 0.30
CA ASP A 68 2.21 6.94 0.33
C ASP A 68 1.95 7.54 -1.06
N SER A 69 0.69 7.54 -1.47
CA SER A 69 0.27 8.03 -2.79
C SER A 69 0.60 9.50 -3.02
N PHE A 70 0.65 10.31 -1.96
CA PHE A 70 1.01 11.73 -2.02
C PHE A 70 2.46 11.98 -2.41
N ASN A 71 3.36 11.00 -2.26
CA ASN A 71 4.72 11.10 -2.77
C ASN A 71 4.88 10.44 -4.14
N MET A 72 3.87 9.71 -4.63
CA MET A 72 3.90 9.16 -5.98
C MET A 72 3.53 10.18 -7.04
N LEU A 73 2.50 11.01 -6.78
CA LEU A 73 2.02 12.04 -7.70
C LEU A 73 1.92 13.36 -6.94
N VAL A 74 2.82 14.29 -7.26
CA VAL A 74 3.05 15.50 -6.48
C VAL A 74 2.77 16.75 -7.33
N PRO A 75 2.08 17.76 -6.78
CA PRO A 75 1.96 19.07 -7.41
C PRO A 75 3.31 19.71 -7.71
N ARG A 76 3.44 20.31 -8.89
CA ARG A 76 4.62 21.09 -9.29
C ARG A 76 4.30 22.57 -9.47
N GLY A 77 3.04 23.00 -9.38
CA GLY A 77 2.71 24.43 -9.30
C GLY A 77 3.29 25.05 -8.02
N SER A 78 3.61 26.35 -8.04
CA SER A 78 4.33 26.99 -6.93
C SER A 78 3.52 26.97 -5.63
N ASP A 79 2.27 27.41 -5.70
CA ASP A 79 1.39 27.54 -4.54
C ASP A 79 0.96 26.16 -4.03
N GLU A 80 0.69 25.23 -4.96
CA GLU A 80 0.24 23.88 -4.64
C GLU A 80 1.35 22.99 -4.11
N HIS A 81 2.58 23.14 -4.61
CA HIS A 81 3.75 22.45 -4.06
C HIS A 81 4.10 23.01 -2.66
N GLN A 82 3.91 24.32 -2.44
CA GLN A 82 4.04 24.91 -1.12
C GLN A 82 3.02 24.30 -0.14
N GLU A 83 1.74 24.24 -0.51
CA GLU A 83 0.69 23.60 0.32
C GLU A 83 1.04 22.14 0.63
N TYR A 84 1.46 21.37 -0.39
CA TYR A 84 1.95 20.01 -0.22
C TYR A 84 3.09 19.94 0.80
N THR A 85 4.09 20.83 0.69
CA THR A 85 5.24 20.88 1.58
C THR A 85 4.86 21.23 3.02
N GLU A 86 3.92 22.17 3.22
CA GLU A 86 3.44 22.58 4.54
C GLU A 86 2.67 21.46 5.26
N ILE A 87 1.84 20.72 4.53
CA ILE A 87 1.08 19.58 5.06
C ILE A 87 2.01 18.40 5.35
N ARG A 88 2.93 18.10 4.43
CA ARG A 88 3.76 16.87 4.46
C ARG A 88 5.05 17.03 5.26
N ARG A 89 5.53 18.26 5.42
CA ARG A 89 6.70 18.62 6.23
C ARG A 89 7.94 17.78 5.84
N GLY A 90 8.51 17.05 6.79
CA GLY A 90 9.72 16.23 6.57
C GLY A 90 9.52 15.03 5.63
N LEU A 91 8.29 14.74 5.18
CA LEU A 91 8.00 13.71 4.18
C LEU A 91 7.79 14.29 2.77
N SER A 92 7.94 15.60 2.60
CA SER A 92 7.80 16.25 1.29
C SER A 92 9.00 16.00 0.39
N LEU A 93 8.75 15.90 -0.91
CA LEU A 93 9.79 15.86 -1.94
C LEU A 93 10.11 17.26 -2.44
N SER A 94 11.39 17.51 -2.75
CA SER A 94 11.80 18.73 -3.43
C SER A 94 11.16 18.79 -4.82
N ARG A 95 10.69 19.98 -5.22
CA ARG A 95 10.09 20.20 -6.54
C ARG A 95 11.05 19.83 -7.69
N ASP A 96 12.35 20.02 -7.46
CA ASP A 96 13.41 19.76 -8.44
C ASP A 96 13.73 18.27 -8.61
N ASP A 97 13.40 17.44 -7.61
CA ASP A 97 13.61 16.00 -7.66
C ASP A 97 12.47 15.28 -8.42
N LEU A 98 11.31 15.93 -8.55
CA LEU A 98 10.13 15.36 -9.18
C LEU A 98 10.33 15.17 -10.69
N LEU A 99 9.93 13.99 -11.19
CA LEU A 99 9.89 13.71 -12.60
C LEU A 99 8.67 14.40 -13.24
N PRO A 100 8.83 15.38 -14.15
CA PRO A 100 7.69 16.11 -14.73
C PRO A 100 6.79 15.18 -15.55
N LEU A 101 5.48 15.33 -15.43
CA LEU A 101 4.54 14.74 -16.39
C LEU A 101 4.33 15.68 -17.58
N SER A 102 4.43 15.14 -18.80
CA SER A 102 4.38 15.94 -20.03
C SER A 102 2.98 16.42 -20.42
N ALA A 103 1.93 15.79 -19.86
CA ALA A 103 0.54 16.11 -20.16
C ALA A 103 -0.01 17.09 -19.11
N THR A 104 0.38 18.36 -19.20
CA THR A 104 -0.35 19.42 -18.48
C THR A 104 -1.37 20.02 -19.45
N VAL A 105 -2.64 19.75 -19.24
CA VAL A 105 -3.73 20.41 -19.96
C VAL A 105 -3.85 21.82 -19.42
N GLU A 106 -4.09 22.81 -20.29
CA GLU A 106 -4.30 24.20 -19.84
C GLU A 106 -5.38 24.28 -18.76
N GLY A 107 -5.06 24.95 -17.65
CA GLY A 107 -5.95 25.08 -16.49
C GLY A 107 -5.96 23.89 -15.54
N GLN A 108 -5.16 22.85 -15.78
CA GLN A 108 -4.93 21.77 -14.82
C GLN A 108 -3.61 21.94 -14.06
N GLN A 109 -3.57 21.34 -12.87
CA GLN A 109 -2.42 21.35 -11.99
C GLN A 109 -1.22 20.68 -12.66
N GLU A 110 -0.06 21.33 -12.64
CA GLU A 110 1.20 20.69 -13.03
C GLU A 110 1.53 19.60 -12.02
N LEU A 111 1.83 18.39 -12.49
CA LEU A 111 2.13 17.23 -11.66
C LEU A 111 3.50 16.64 -12.00
N GLY A 112 4.08 15.94 -11.03
CA GLY A 112 5.29 15.15 -11.19
C GLY A 112 5.24 13.85 -10.43
N LEU A 113 6.03 12.89 -10.87
CA LEU A 113 6.19 11.60 -10.22
C LEU A 113 7.37 11.60 -9.26
N HIS A 114 7.32 10.67 -8.29
CA HIS A 114 8.47 10.32 -7.46
C HIS A 114 9.71 10.01 -8.33
N PRO A 115 10.94 10.40 -7.92
CA PRO A 115 12.19 10.10 -8.65
C PRO A 115 12.36 8.63 -9.06
N GLU A 116 11.97 7.72 -8.16
CA GLU A 116 12.06 6.26 -8.36
C GLU A 116 11.00 5.68 -9.31
N LEU A 117 9.99 6.45 -9.72
CA LEU A 117 8.93 6.01 -10.64
C LEU A 117 9.26 6.32 -12.11
N SER A 118 10.55 6.33 -12.45
CA SER A 118 11.03 6.65 -13.80
C SER A 118 10.44 5.76 -14.90
N LYS A 119 10.13 4.50 -14.60
CA LYS A 119 9.58 3.54 -15.58
C LYS A 119 8.12 3.76 -15.92
N THR A 120 7.39 4.58 -15.17
CA THR A 120 5.95 4.82 -15.38
C THR A 120 5.64 6.23 -15.87
N ARG A 121 6.66 7.06 -16.12
CA ARG A 121 6.48 8.45 -16.54
C ARG A 121 5.87 8.60 -17.93
N ASP A 122 6.32 7.77 -18.86
CA ASP A 122 6.04 7.89 -20.30
C ASP A 122 5.37 6.62 -20.88
N ALA A 123 4.77 5.80 -20.01
CA ALA A 123 4.14 4.52 -20.39
C ALA A 123 2.75 4.71 -21.01
#